data_AF-A0A3C1DVL7-F1
#
_entry.id   AF-A0A3C1DVL7-F1
#
_cell.length_a   1.000
_cell.length_b   1.000
_cell.length_c   1.000
_cell.angle_alpha   90.00
_cell.angle_beta   90.00
_cell.angle_gamma   90.00
#
_symmetry.space_group_name_H-M   'P 1'
#
loop_
_entity.id
_entity.type
_entity.pdbx_description
1 polymer ?
#
loop_
_entity_poly.entity_id
_entity_poly.type
_entity_poly.pdbx_seq_one_letter_code
_entity_poly.pdbx_strand_id
1 'polypeptide(L)'
;MTSDDDSLTFPDEPRAELDRALSELVARAQEVLTTQGRLRALLRANQAVVEQLDLPVVLRRIVESAVGLVGAQYGALGVIAPQGGLEQFINVGMTPDEVTAIGHLPEGHGLLGALIDNPRPIRLQHLSEDPRAAGFPAEHPAMDSFLGVPVRVRDEVYGNLYLTNQSSGGFSKEDEELVTALAATAGFAIDNARLFAETRRRQ
;
A
#
# COMPACT_ATOMS: atom_id res chain seq x y z
N MET A 1 70.18 53.51 -28.32
CA MET A 1 70.29 52.12 -27.82
C MET A 1 70.24 52.28 -26.31
N THR A 2 69.16 52.02 -25.57
CA THR A 2 68.08 51.01 -25.64
C THR A 2 67.02 51.48 -24.62
N SER A 3 65.76 51.65 -25.04
CA SER A 3 64.60 50.80 -24.71
C SER A 3 63.81 51.29 -23.49
N ASP A 4 62.76 52.08 -23.78
CA ASP A 4 61.55 52.22 -22.96
C ASP A 4 60.95 50.83 -22.75
N ASP A 5 60.83 50.40 -21.49
CA ASP A 5 60.01 49.26 -21.08
C ASP A 5 58.77 49.84 -20.39
N ASP A 6 57.78 50.19 -21.22
CA ASP A 6 56.46 50.66 -20.79
C ASP A 6 55.66 49.45 -20.31
N SER A 7 55.90 49.03 -19.07
CA SER A 7 55.15 47.95 -18.45
C SER A 7 53.71 48.42 -18.17
N LEU A 8 52.78 47.97 -19.02
CA LEU A 8 51.34 48.14 -18.84
C LEU A 8 50.89 47.40 -17.57
N THR A 9 50.90 48.08 -16.43
CA THR A 9 50.34 47.58 -15.18
C THR A 9 48.82 47.73 -15.25
N PHE A 10 48.10 46.63 -15.46
CA PHE A 10 46.65 46.60 -15.29
C PHE A 10 46.30 46.95 -13.83
N PRO A 11 45.35 47.85 -13.57
CA PRO A 11 45.02 48.26 -12.20
C PRO A 11 44.49 47.06 -11.39
N ASP A 12 44.89 46.98 -10.12
CA ASP A 12 44.56 45.88 -9.20
C ASP A 12 43.05 45.76 -8.87
N GLU A 13 42.29 46.85 -9.07
CA GLU A 13 40.85 46.93 -8.76
C GLU A 13 39.97 45.97 -9.60
N PRO A 14 40.04 45.95 -10.95
CA PRO A 14 39.27 45.01 -11.77
C PRO A 14 39.48 43.53 -11.44
N ARG A 15 40.71 43.16 -11.02
CA ARG A 15 41.04 41.79 -10.60
C ARG A 15 40.37 41.44 -9.27
N ALA A 16 40.43 42.35 -8.30
CA ALA A 16 39.79 42.16 -7.01
C ALA A 16 38.26 42.07 -7.12
N GLU A 17 37.64 42.85 -8.01
CA GLU A 17 36.20 42.76 -8.30
C GLU A 17 35.82 41.42 -8.95
N LEU A 18 36.63 40.94 -9.90
CA LEU A 18 36.43 39.64 -10.54
C LEU A 18 36.59 38.48 -9.54
N ASP A 19 37.61 38.51 -8.69
CA ASP A 19 37.86 37.49 -7.67
C ASP A 19 36.71 37.44 -6.64
N ARG A 20 36.17 38.61 -6.29
CA ARG A 20 35.01 38.72 -5.40
C ARG A 20 33.75 38.16 -6.06
N ALA A 21 33.49 38.51 -7.31
CA ALA A 21 32.34 38.00 -8.07
C ALA A 21 32.41 36.48 -8.27
N LEU A 22 33.60 35.94 -8.56
CA LEU A 22 33.84 34.50 -8.65
C LEU A 22 33.61 33.80 -7.31
N SER A 23 34.08 34.39 -6.21
CA SER A 23 33.87 33.85 -4.85
C SER A 23 32.37 33.83 -4.47
N GLU A 24 31.64 34.90 -4.78
CA GLU A 24 30.18 34.97 -4.56
C GLU A 24 29.42 33.92 -5.41
N LEU A 25 29.82 33.74 -6.68
CA LEU A 25 29.20 32.73 -7.55
C LEU A 25 29.45 31.31 -7.06
N VAL A 26 30.69 31.00 -6.63
CA VAL A 26 31.05 29.70 -6.05
C VAL A 26 30.27 29.43 -4.76
N ALA A 27 30.13 30.43 -3.88
CA ALA A 27 29.35 30.31 -2.66
C ALA A 27 27.87 30.02 -2.96
N ARG A 28 27.26 30.77 -3.89
CA ARG A 28 25.87 30.53 -4.31
C ARG A 28 25.69 29.16 -4.96
N ALA A 29 26.65 28.71 -5.78
CA ALA A 29 26.60 27.38 -6.38
C ALA A 29 26.66 26.27 -5.32
N GLN A 30 27.51 26.41 -4.30
CA GLN A 30 27.58 25.48 -3.17
C GLN A 30 26.28 25.46 -2.35
N GLU A 31 25.64 26.61 -2.16
CA GLU A 31 24.38 26.74 -1.45
C GLU A 31 23.21 26.07 -2.20
N VAL A 32 23.18 26.21 -3.52
CA VAL A 32 22.22 25.51 -4.39
C VAL A 32 22.46 24.00 -4.36
N LEU A 33 23.71 23.55 -4.47
CA LEU A 33 24.07 22.12 -4.45
C LEU A 33 23.74 21.46 -3.10
N THR A 34 23.99 22.15 -1.98
CA THR A 34 23.63 21.66 -0.64
C THR A 34 22.12 21.62 -0.44
N THR A 35 21.39 22.63 -0.91
CA THR A 35 19.91 22.64 -0.87
C THR A 35 19.32 21.50 -1.71
N GLN A 36 19.83 21.28 -2.93
CA GLN A 36 19.41 20.14 -3.75
C GLN A 36 19.75 18.79 -3.08
N GLY A 37 20.91 18.68 -2.43
CA GLY A 37 21.29 17.50 -1.66
C GLY A 37 20.32 17.21 -0.52
N ARG A 38 19.93 18.23 0.25
CA ARG A 38 18.94 18.14 1.34
C ARG A 38 17.56 17.73 0.82
N LEU A 39 17.11 18.31 -0.29
CA LEU A 39 15.84 17.94 -0.92
C LEU A 39 15.83 16.47 -1.38
N ARG A 40 16.92 16.00 -2.02
CA ARG A 40 17.06 14.59 -2.41
C ARG A 40 17.12 13.65 -1.21
N ALA A 41 17.73 14.06 -0.11
CA ALA A 41 17.74 13.28 1.14
C ALA A 41 16.34 13.21 1.77
N LEU A 42 15.60 14.32 1.79
CA LEU A 42 14.21 14.37 2.25
C LEU A 42 13.29 13.52 1.38
N LEU A 43 13.40 13.60 0.06
CA LEU A 43 12.65 12.75 -0.87
C LEU A 43 12.98 11.28 -0.65
N ARG A 44 14.26 10.91 -0.48
CA ARG A 44 14.66 9.53 -0.14
C ARG A 44 14.15 9.08 1.22
N ALA A 45 14.13 9.94 2.23
CA ALA A 45 13.61 9.60 3.56
C ALA A 45 12.08 9.43 3.54
N ASN A 46 11.36 10.31 2.83
CA ASN A 46 9.92 10.20 2.64
C ASN A 46 9.56 8.95 1.84
N GLN A 47 10.31 8.69 0.76
CA GLN A 47 10.18 7.48 -0.04
C GLN A 47 10.53 6.23 0.77
N ALA A 48 11.54 6.26 1.64
CA ALA A 48 11.85 5.16 2.55
C ALA A 48 10.74 4.91 3.57
N VAL A 49 10.06 5.95 4.08
CA VAL A 49 8.90 5.81 4.98
C VAL A 49 7.69 5.22 4.25
N VAL A 50 7.45 5.63 2.99
CA VAL A 50 6.40 5.05 2.13
C VAL A 50 6.75 3.62 1.70
N GLU A 51 8.02 3.34 1.40
CA GLU A 51 8.54 2.00 1.07
C GLU A 51 8.61 1.08 2.31
N GLN A 52 8.73 1.61 3.53
CA GLN A 52 8.76 0.85 4.78
C GLN A 52 7.38 0.44 5.29
N LEU A 53 6.30 1.00 4.75
CA LEU A 53 4.98 0.40 4.87
C LEU A 53 4.82 -0.63 3.75
N ASP A 54 5.51 -1.76 3.92
CA ASP A 54 5.35 -2.93 3.04
C ASP A 54 3.86 -3.23 2.89
N LEU A 55 3.37 -3.34 1.66
CA LEU A 55 1.94 -3.46 1.37
C LEU A 55 1.25 -4.54 2.24
N PRO A 56 1.84 -5.74 2.46
CA PRO A 56 1.28 -6.74 3.37
C PRO A 56 1.10 -6.25 4.82
N VAL A 57 1.99 -5.39 5.32
CA VAL A 57 1.89 -4.80 6.68
C VAL A 57 0.72 -3.83 6.74
N VAL A 58 0.54 -2.98 5.73
CA VAL A 58 -0.61 -2.06 5.65
C VAL A 58 -1.92 -2.84 5.57
N LEU A 59 -1.99 -3.82 4.66
CA LEU A 59 -3.19 -4.64 4.49
C LEU A 59 -3.51 -5.41 5.76
N ARG A 60 -2.52 -5.99 6.44
CA ARG A 60 -2.72 -6.64 7.76
C ARG A 60 -3.34 -5.68 8.78
N ARG A 61 -2.82 -4.46 8.91
CA ARG A 61 -3.39 -3.46 9.84
C ARG A 61 -4.82 -3.09 9.50
N ILE A 62 -5.18 -3.05 8.22
CA ILE A 62 -6.55 -2.79 7.78
C ILE A 62 -7.46 -3.95 8.19
N VAL A 63 -7.04 -5.20 7.97
CA VAL A 63 -7.81 -6.38 8.39
C VAL A 63 -7.96 -6.42 9.91
N GLU A 64 -6.89 -6.17 10.68
CA GLU A 64 -6.93 -6.09 12.15
C GLU A 64 -7.90 -5.02 12.64
N SER A 65 -7.89 -3.85 11.99
CA SER A 65 -8.81 -2.75 12.31
C SER A 65 -10.25 -3.13 11.99
N ALA A 66 -10.51 -3.77 10.85
CA ALA A 66 -11.84 -4.23 10.47
C ALA A 66 -12.36 -5.27 11.47
N VAL A 67 -11.56 -6.28 11.82
CA VAL A 67 -11.89 -7.31 12.82
C VAL A 67 -12.26 -6.69 14.16
N GLY A 68 -11.44 -5.75 14.67
CA GLY A 68 -11.71 -5.09 15.94
C GLY A 68 -12.92 -4.17 15.92
N LEU A 69 -13.17 -3.47 14.80
CA LEU A 69 -14.24 -2.48 14.69
C LEU A 69 -15.64 -3.12 14.74
N VAL A 70 -15.82 -4.27 14.08
CA VAL A 70 -17.13 -4.94 14.00
C VAL A 70 -17.24 -6.16 14.92
N GLY A 71 -16.20 -6.43 15.72
CA GLY A 71 -16.17 -7.55 16.66
C GLY A 71 -16.22 -8.92 15.98
N ALA A 72 -15.50 -9.09 14.88
CA ALA A 72 -15.32 -10.38 14.21
C ALA A 72 -14.24 -11.22 14.93
N GLN A 73 -14.30 -12.55 14.78
CA GLN A 73 -13.24 -13.43 15.27
C GLN A 73 -12.10 -13.56 14.25
N TYR A 74 -12.45 -13.64 12.97
CA TYR A 74 -11.51 -13.83 11.89
C TYR A 74 -11.69 -12.76 10.81
N GLY A 75 -10.58 -12.43 10.15
CA GLY A 75 -10.59 -11.57 8.99
C GLY A 75 -9.57 -12.01 7.96
N ALA A 76 -9.87 -11.76 6.70
CA ALA A 76 -8.93 -12.00 5.62
C ALA A 76 -9.06 -10.98 4.49
N LEU A 77 -7.95 -10.69 3.81
CA LEU A 77 -7.93 -9.85 2.63
C LEU A 77 -7.16 -10.55 1.52
N GLY A 78 -7.86 -10.84 0.43
CA GLY A 78 -7.26 -11.38 -0.79
C GLY A 78 -7.00 -10.26 -1.80
N VAL A 79 -5.79 -10.20 -2.35
CA VAL A 79 -5.44 -9.31 -3.47
C VAL A 79 -5.42 -10.13 -4.75
N ILE A 80 -6.17 -9.69 -5.76
CA ILE A 80 -6.32 -10.37 -7.05
C ILE A 80 -5.13 -10.04 -7.95
N ALA A 81 -4.47 -11.05 -8.50
CA ALA A 81 -3.40 -10.86 -9.47
C ALA A 81 -3.96 -10.36 -10.82
N PRO A 82 -3.22 -9.56 -11.60
CA PRO A 82 -3.67 -9.10 -12.92
C PRO A 82 -4.03 -10.23 -13.90
N GLN A 83 -3.46 -11.43 -13.71
CA GLN A 83 -3.70 -12.60 -14.57
C GLN A 83 -4.80 -13.54 -14.04
N GLY A 84 -5.49 -13.13 -12.97
CA GLY A 84 -6.46 -13.96 -12.24
C GLY A 84 -5.83 -14.71 -11.07
N GLY A 85 -6.68 -15.18 -10.15
CA GLY A 85 -6.26 -15.77 -8.88
C GLY A 85 -5.79 -14.73 -7.85
N LEU A 86 -5.30 -15.18 -6.71
CA LEU A 86 -4.81 -14.33 -5.63
C LEU A 86 -3.28 -14.24 -5.65
N GLU A 87 -2.73 -13.02 -5.65
CA GLU A 87 -1.29 -12.79 -5.48
C GLU A 87 -0.90 -12.65 -3.99
N GLN A 88 -1.83 -12.24 -3.14
CA GLN A 88 -1.64 -12.15 -1.70
C GLN A 88 -2.92 -12.55 -0.97
N PHE A 89 -2.75 -13.16 0.21
CA PHE A 89 -3.85 -13.45 1.11
C PHE A 89 -3.39 -13.21 2.54
N ILE A 90 -3.89 -12.12 3.13
CA ILE A 90 -3.62 -11.77 4.51
C ILE A 90 -4.73 -12.35 5.37
N ASN A 91 -4.38 -13.01 6.47
CA ASN A 91 -5.34 -13.49 7.46
C ASN A 91 -5.02 -12.94 8.86
N VAL A 92 -6.08 -12.81 9.66
CA VAL A 92 -6.10 -12.35 11.05
C VAL A 92 -7.07 -13.22 11.83
N GLY A 93 -6.69 -13.57 13.07
CA GLY A 93 -7.49 -14.40 13.97
C GLY A 93 -7.14 -15.89 13.95
N MET A 94 -6.39 -16.35 12.94
CA MET A 94 -5.83 -17.71 12.89
C MET A 94 -4.39 -17.74 13.43
N THR A 95 -4.03 -18.84 14.07
CA THR A 95 -2.66 -19.14 14.52
C THR A 95 -1.77 -19.56 13.34
N PRO A 96 -0.43 -19.42 13.45
CA PRO A 96 0.48 -19.88 12.41
C PRO A 96 0.35 -21.37 12.07
N ASP A 97 0.06 -22.20 13.07
CA ASP A 97 -0.11 -23.65 12.89
C ASP A 97 -1.39 -23.98 12.11
N GLU A 98 -2.51 -23.31 12.41
CA GLU A 98 -3.77 -23.45 11.64
C GLU A 98 -3.56 -23.04 10.17
N VAL A 99 -2.90 -21.91 9.93
CA VAL A 99 -2.59 -21.44 8.56
C VAL A 99 -1.71 -22.45 7.82
N THR A 100 -0.71 -23.02 8.51
CA THR A 100 0.20 -24.01 7.93
C THR A 100 -0.53 -25.31 7.61
N ALA A 101 -1.46 -25.75 8.47
CA ALA A 101 -2.25 -26.96 8.28
C ALA A 101 -3.20 -26.87 7.07
N ILE A 102 -3.74 -25.67 6.77
CA ILE A 102 -4.54 -25.44 5.56
C ILE A 102 -3.69 -25.57 4.28
N GLY A 103 -2.45 -25.08 4.30
CA GLY A 103 -1.40 -25.40 3.31
C GLY A 103 -1.51 -24.75 1.92
N HIS A 104 -2.69 -24.29 1.47
CA HIS A 104 -2.87 -23.64 0.18
C HIS A 104 -3.66 -22.33 0.26
N LEU A 105 -3.50 -21.46 -0.75
CA LEU A 105 -4.32 -20.26 -0.90
C LEU A 105 -5.74 -20.63 -1.34
N PRO A 106 -6.76 -19.84 -0.97
CA PRO A 106 -8.10 -20.07 -1.49
C PRO A 106 -8.15 -19.81 -2.99
N GLU A 107 -8.81 -20.71 -3.71
CA GLU A 107 -8.86 -20.70 -5.18
C GLU A 107 -10.00 -19.82 -5.73
N GLY A 108 -10.68 -19.05 -4.86
CA GLY A 108 -11.80 -18.21 -5.27
C GLY A 108 -13.07 -19.00 -5.57
N HIS A 109 -13.26 -20.18 -4.99
CA HIS A 109 -14.53 -20.90 -5.10
C HIS A 109 -15.60 -20.35 -4.15
N GLY A 110 -16.86 -20.59 -4.50
CA GLY A 110 -18.01 -20.25 -3.67
C GLY A 110 -18.21 -18.75 -3.44
N LEU A 111 -18.43 -18.34 -2.19
CA LEU A 111 -18.65 -16.94 -1.83
C LEU A 111 -17.47 -16.01 -2.15
N LEU A 112 -16.24 -16.53 -2.10
CA LEU A 112 -15.05 -15.76 -2.48
C LEU A 112 -15.09 -15.43 -3.98
N GLY A 113 -15.43 -16.41 -4.82
CA GLY A 113 -15.59 -16.22 -6.27
C GLY A 113 -16.76 -15.32 -6.61
N ALA A 114 -17.87 -15.44 -5.89
CA ALA A 114 -19.05 -14.62 -6.12
C ALA A 114 -18.77 -13.11 -5.95
N LEU A 115 -17.88 -12.73 -5.03
CA LEU A 115 -17.41 -11.35 -4.85
C LEU A 115 -16.47 -10.88 -5.96
N ILE A 116 -15.74 -11.79 -6.61
CA ILE A 116 -14.92 -11.49 -7.78
C ILE A 116 -15.82 -11.26 -9.00
N ASP A 117 -16.77 -12.16 -9.24
CA ASP A 117 -17.64 -12.14 -10.42
C ASP A 117 -18.68 -11.01 -10.37
N ASN A 118 -19.23 -10.73 -9.18
CA ASN A 118 -20.19 -9.65 -8.95
C ASN A 118 -19.77 -8.85 -7.71
N PRO A 119 -18.97 -7.78 -7.87
CA PRO A 119 -18.32 -7.07 -6.78
C PRO A 119 -19.31 -6.20 -6.01
N ARG A 120 -20.15 -6.85 -5.21
CA ARG A 120 -21.11 -6.26 -4.29
C ARG A 120 -20.96 -6.90 -2.92
N PRO A 121 -21.09 -6.13 -1.82
CA PRO A 121 -21.09 -6.70 -0.49
C PRO A 121 -22.04 -7.89 -0.34
N ILE A 122 -21.56 -8.93 0.35
CA ILE A 122 -22.34 -10.09 0.76
C ILE A 122 -22.31 -10.13 2.28
N ARG A 123 -23.49 -10.13 2.89
CA ARG A 123 -23.66 -10.18 4.34
C ARG A 123 -24.65 -11.27 4.70
N LEU A 124 -24.21 -12.24 5.47
CA LEU A 124 -24.95 -13.45 5.85
C LEU A 124 -24.92 -13.64 7.36
N GLN A 125 -26.06 -14.05 7.92
CA GLN A 125 -26.15 -14.44 9.33
C GLN A 125 -25.50 -15.80 9.54
N HIS A 126 -25.76 -16.73 8.62
CA HIS A 126 -25.14 -18.04 8.60
C HIS A 126 -24.63 -18.36 7.19
N LEU A 127 -23.39 -18.82 7.07
CA LEU A 127 -22.81 -19.25 5.78
C LEU A 127 -23.65 -20.34 5.10
N SER A 128 -24.32 -21.19 5.89
CA SER A 128 -25.19 -22.27 5.42
C SER A 128 -26.45 -21.78 4.69
N GLU A 129 -26.83 -20.51 4.83
CA GLU A 129 -28.00 -19.91 4.15
C GLU A 129 -27.74 -19.64 2.67
N ASP A 130 -26.47 -19.56 2.25
CA ASP A 130 -26.12 -19.23 0.87
C ASP A 130 -25.69 -20.48 0.09
N PRO A 131 -26.36 -20.81 -1.03
CA PRO A 131 -26.04 -22.00 -1.83
C PRO A 131 -24.66 -21.93 -2.49
N ARG A 132 -24.02 -20.75 -2.53
CA ARG A 132 -22.66 -20.57 -3.04
C ARG A 132 -21.61 -20.96 -2.01
N ALA A 133 -21.96 -21.22 -0.75
CA ALA A 133 -20.99 -21.65 0.25
C ALA A 133 -20.36 -23.00 -0.15
N ALA A 134 -19.05 -23.00 -0.41
CA ALA A 134 -18.31 -24.19 -0.83
C ALA A 134 -17.82 -25.06 0.35
N GLY A 135 -18.09 -24.63 1.59
CA GLY A 135 -17.53 -25.22 2.79
C GLY A 135 -16.06 -24.84 3.02
N PHE A 136 -15.42 -25.55 3.94
CA PHE A 136 -14.05 -25.31 4.37
C PHE A 136 -13.22 -26.60 4.26
N PRO A 137 -11.90 -26.50 3.97
CA PRO A 137 -10.98 -27.64 4.10
C PRO A 137 -11.00 -28.23 5.52
N ALA A 138 -10.59 -29.51 5.66
CA ALA A 138 -10.66 -30.24 6.93
C ALA A 138 -9.91 -29.54 8.09
N GLU A 139 -8.78 -28.93 7.81
CA GLU A 139 -7.92 -28.24 8.80
C GLU A 139 -8.30 -26.76 9.01
N HIS A 140 -9.33 -26.27 8.31
CA HIS A 140 -9.74 -24.88 8.41
C HIS A 140 -10.75 -24.69 9.55
N PRO A 141 -10.61 -23.63 10.39
CA PRO A 141 -11.57 -23.35 11.45
C PRO A 141 -13.00 -23.22 10.93
N ALA A 142 -13.97 -23.72 11.69
CA ALA A 142 -15.37 -23.52 11.36
C ALA A 142 -15.74 -22.03 11.48
N MET A 143 -16.40 -21.52 10.45
CA MET A 143 -16.89 -20.14 10.41
C MET A 143 -18.39 -20.15 10.08
N ASP A 144 -19.11 -19.11 10.51
CA ASP A 144 -20.56 -19.02 10.41
C ASP A 144 -21.04 -17.66 9.88
N SER A 145 -21.26 -16.63 10.72
CA SER A 145 -21.64 -15.31 10.19
C SER A 145 -20.55 -14.76 9.27
N PHE A 146 -20.94 -14.10 8.19
CA PHE A 146 -20.03 -13.69 7.12
C PHE A 146 -20.34 -12.30 6.60
N LEU A 147 -19.30 -11.49 6.43
CA LEU A 147 -19.34 -10.23 5.71
C LEU A 147 -18.15 -10.21 4.74
N GLY A 148 -18.46 -10.17 3.45
CA GLY A 148 -17.47 -10.00 2.39
C GLY A 148 -17.75 -8.72 1.62
N VAL A 149 -16.73 -7.88 1.45
CA VAL A 149 -16.83 -6.63 0.69
C VAL A 149 -15.73 -6.55 -0.37
N PRO A 150 -16.02 -5.97 -1.55
CA PRO A 150 -15.01 -5.77 -2.58
C PRO A 150 -14.03 -4.67 -2.19
N VAL A 151 -12.73 -4.91 -2.42
CA VAL A 151 -11.66 -3.92 -2.33
C VAL A 151 -11.49 -3.30 -3.71
N ARG A 152 -11.98 -2.07 -3.88
CA ARG A 152 -12.04 -1.41 -5.18
C ARG A 152 -11.63 0.06 -5.12
N VAL A 153 -11.08 0.57 -6.22
CA VAL A 153 -10.85 2.00 -6.45
C VAL A 153 -11.55 2.36 -7.74
N ARG A 154 -12.49 3.31 -7.67
CA ARG A 154 -13.39 3.65 -8.80
C ARG A 154 -14.11 2.39 -9.31
N ASP A 155 -13.81 1.98 -10.54
CA ASP A 155 -14.41 0.85 -11.25
C ASP A 155 -13.51 -0.40 -11.27
N GLU A 156 -12.31 -0.33 -10.69
CA GLU A 156 -11.35 -1.44 -10.67
C GLU A 156 -11.38 -2.17 -9.32
N VAL A 157 -11.47 -3.50 -9.38
CA VAL A 157 -11.47 -4.40 -8.21
C VAL A 157 -10.07 -4.98 -8.02
N TYR A 158 -9.48 -4.70 -6.87
CA TYR A 158 -8.14 -5.15 -6.52
C TYR A 158 -8.15 -6.40 -5.64
N GLY A 159 -9.29 -6.73 -5.05
CA GLY A 159 -9.38 -7.79 -4.05
C GLY A 159 -10.70 -7.80 -3.31
N ASN A 160 -10.72 -8.52 -2.19
CA ASN A 160 -11.88 -8.63 -1.30
C ASN A 160 -11.42 -8.70 0.16
N LEU A 161 -12.22 -8.12 1.06
CA LEU A 161 -12.08 -8.19 2.50
C LEU A 161 -13.21 -9.03 3.07
N TYR A 162 -12.87 -10.02 3.89
CA TYR A 162 -13.79 -10.98 4.49
C TYR A 162 -13.67 -10.93 6.00
N LEU A 163 -14.80 -11.03 6.71
CA LEU A 163 -14.88 -11.09 8.15
C LEU A 163 -15.87 -12.20 8.53
N THR A 164 -15.55 -12.96 9.58
CA THR A 164 -16.43 -14.04 10.05
C THR A 164 -16.55 -14.12 11.56
N ASN A 165 -17.60 -14.82 12.01
CA ASN A 165 -17.89 -15.09 13.42
C ASN A 165 -18.00 -13.80 14.24
N GLN A 166 -18.94 -12.96 13.86
CA GLN A 166 -19.28 -11.75 14.59
C GLN A 166 -19.80 -12.11 15.99
N SER A 167 -19.26 -11.44 17.01
CA SER A 167 -19.45 -11.78 18.44
C SER A 167 -20.89 -11.68 18.98
N SER A 168 -21.74 -10.87 18.35
CA SER A 168 -23.16 -10.69 18.69
C SER A 168 -24.13 -11.46 17.79
N GLY A 169 -23.64 -12.41 16.99
CA GLY A 169 -24.47 -13.32 16.19
C GLY A 169 -24.64 -12.91 14.73
N GLY A 170 -24.03 -11.81 14.28
CA GLY A 170 -23.93 -11.49 12.86
C GLY A 170 -23.71 -10.00 12.56
N PHE A 171 -23.41 -9.71 11.30
CA PHE A 171 -23.06 -8.36 10.87
C PHE A 171 -24.31 -7.53 10.54
N SER A 172 -24.31 -6.29 10.99
CA SER A 172 -25.32 -5.28 10.68
C SER A 172 -25.02 -4.56 9.37
N LYS A 173 -25.96 -3.71 8.93
CA LYS A 173 -25.73 -2.82 7.78
C LYS A 173 -24.67 -1.75 8.10
N GLU A 174 -24.61 -1.29 9.35
CA GLU A 174 -23.60 -0.32 9.78
C GLU A 174 -22.19 -0.94 9.72
N ASP A 175 -22.05 -2.20 10.14
CA ASP A 175 -20.79 -2.95 9.99
C ASP A 175 -20.37 -3.05 8.52
N GLU A 176 -21.30 -3.34 7.62
CA GLU A 176 -21.05 -3.38 6.17
C GLU A 176 -20.55 -2.03 5.64
N GLU A 177 -21.17 -0.92 6.04
CA GLU A 177 -20.78 0.43 5.63
C GLU A 177 -19.37 0.80 6.14
N LEU A 178 -19.06 0.49 7.40
CA LEU A 178 -17.74 0.71 8.01
C LEU A 178 -16.65 -0.12 7.30
N VAL A 179 -16.92 -1.40 7.09
CA VAL A 179 -15.97 -2.33 6.45
C VAL A 179 -15.77 -1.99 4.98
N THR A 180 -16.80 -1.49 4.29
CA THR A 180 -16.69 -0.96 2.92
C THR A 180 -15.76 0.25 2.85
N ALA A 181 -15.84 1.17 3.83
CA ALA A 181 -14.93 2.32 3.89
C ALA A 181 -13.46 1.90 4.15
N LEU A 182 -13.25 0.90 5.00
CA LEU A 182 -11.92 0.31 5.22
C LEU A 182 -11.40 -0.41 3.97
N ALA A 183 -12.26 -1.14 3.25
CA ALA A 183 -11.90 -1.79 2.00
C ALA A 183 -11.51 -0.80 0.91
N ALA A 184 -12.15 0.38 0.84
CA ALA A 184 -11.72 1.45 -0.06
C ALA A 184 -10.29 1.93 0.27
N THR A 185 -9.95 2.04 1.56
CA THR A 185 -8.59 2.40 2.01
C THR A 185 -7.55 1.36 1.58
N ALA A 186 -7.89 0.07 1.69
CA ALA A 186 -7.04 -1.00 1.18
C ALA A 186 -6.86 -0.92 -0.34
N GLY A 187 -7.92 -0.58 -1.07
CA GLY A 187 -7.88 -0.40 -2.52
C GLY A 187 -6.86 0.66 -2.91
N PHE A 188 -6.89 1.84 -2.28
CA PHE A 188 -5.90 2.89 -2.54
C PHE A 188 -4.47 2.48 -2.19
N ALA A 189 -4.27 1.71 -1.11
CA ALA A 189 -2.94 1.22 -0.76
C ALA A 189 -2.38 0.26 -1.84
N ILE A 190 -3.22 -0.65 -2.35
CA ILE A 190 -2.82 -1.60 -3.41
C ILE A 190 -2.55 -0.86 -4.72
N ASP A 191 -3.43 0.06 -5.12
CA ASP A 191 -3.28 0.86 -6.33
C ASP A 191 -1.97 1.67 -6.32
N ASN A 192 -1.71 2.38 -5.21
CA ASN A 192 -0.46 3.14 -5.04
C ASN A 192 0.78 2.23 -5.10
N ALA A 193 0.75 1.06 -4.46
CA ALA A 193 1.86 0.13 -4.48
C ALA A 193 2.14 -0.40 -5.90
N ARG A 194 1.09 -0.68 -6.70
CA ARG A 194 1.22 -1.12 -8.10
C ARG A 194 1.81 -0.02 -8.99
N LEU A 195 1.31 1.21 -8.88
CA LEU A 195 1.81 2.38 -9.61
C LEU A 195 3.30 2.64 -9.31
N PHE A 196 3.70 2.50 -8.05
CA PHE A 196 5.08 2.66 -7.63
C PHE A 196 5.99 1.56 -8.19
N ALA A 197 5.54 0.30 -8.14
CA ALA A 197 6.28 -0.83 -8.70
C ALA A 197 6.48 -0.71 -10.22
N GLU A 198 5.46 -0.21 -10.95
CA GLU A 198 5.56 0.02 -12.39
C GLU A 198 6.58 1.12 -12.73
N THR A 199 6.58 2.22 -11.96
CA THR A 199 7.54 3.33 -12.16
C THR A 199 8.98 2.85 -11.95
N ARG A 200 9.24 1.99 -10.96
CA ARG A 200 10.56 1.42 -10.67
C ARG A 200 11.04 0.44 -11.75
N ARG A 201 10.14 -0.26 -12.46
CA ARG A 201 10.51 -1.16 -13.58
C ARG A 201 10.87 -0.44 -14.88
N ARG A 202 10.43 0.81 -15.04
CA ARG A 202 10.69 1.64 -16.22
C ARG A 202 11.99 2.47 -16.10
N GLN A 203 12.67 2.41 -14.96
CA GLN A 203 13.99 3.01 -14.70
C GLN A 203 15.07 1.94 -14.77
#